data_AF-A0A5J4V009-F1
#
_entry.id   AF-A0A5J4V009-F1
#
_cell.length_a   1.000
_cell.length_b   1.000
_cell.length_c   1.000
_cell.angle_alpha   90.00
_cell.angle_beta   90.00
_cell.angle_gamma   90.00
#
_symmetry.space_group_name_H-M   'P 1'
#
loop_
_entity.id
_entity.type
_entity.pdbx_description
1 polymer ?
#
loop_
_entity_poly.entity_id
_entity_poly.type
_entity_poly.pdbx_seq_one_letter_code
_entity_poly.pdbx_strand_id
1 'polypeptide(L)'
;NHVIPPLRAWWQGFDSSKTKAEEYYSTNEGKENGGKIDCFWWNTLINHSSRPYDLPNDQLERIIDMHLYSPSILAMFPYQDLVAILPDKDVYHANPWDEIINDPSNRQHYWRYRMPCTVETLLTKATLINRIHGKIEDSGRLKNH
;
A
#
# COMPACT_ATOMS: atom_id res chain seq x y z
N ASN A 1 -1.25 -8.96 -2.84
CA ASN A 1 -2.24 -10.05 -3.05
C ASN A 1 -3.62 -9.49 -2.71
N HIS A 2 -4.70 -9.90 -3.38
CA HIS A 2 -6.05 -9.32 -3.23
C HIS A 2 -6.72 -9.59 -1.87
N VAL A 3 -6.16 -10.52 -1.10
CA VAL A 3 -6.60 -10.91 0.26
C VAL A 3 -5.86 -10.12 1.36
N ILE A 4 -4.77 -9.43 1.02
CA ILE A 4 -3.98 -8.62 1.96
C ILE A 4 -4.42 -7.16 1.78
N PRO A 5 -4.64 -6.40 2.88
CA PRO A 5 -4.95 -4.98 2.78
C PRO A 5 -3.82 -4.21 2.06
N PRO A 6 -4.14 -3.11 1.35
CA PRO A 6 -3.12 -2.20 0.81
C PRO A 6 -2.15 -1.73 1.92
N LEU A 7 -0.93 -1.37 1.56
CA LEU A 7 0.14 -1.01 2.50
C LEU A 7 -0.30 0.06 3.50
N ARG A 8 -1.09 1.05 3.06
CA ARG A 8 -1.63 2.10 3.94
C ARG A 8 -2.59 1.56 5.00
N ALA A 9 -3.46 0.60 4.64
CA ALA A 9 -4.37 -0.05 5.58
C ALA A 9 -3.62 -1.03 6.48
N TRP A 10 -2.71 -1.82 5.91
CA TRP A 10 -1.84 -2.71 6.67
C TRP A 10 -1.02 -1.95 7.72
N TRP A 11 -0.50 -0.77 7.35
CA TRP A 11 0.30 0.08 8.24
C TRP A 11 -0.47 0.59 9.46
N GLN A 12 -1.76 0.93 9.30
CA GLN A 12 -2.59 1.42 10.39
C GLN A 12 -2.90 0.36 11.46
N GLY A 13 -2.36 -0.86 11.36
CA GLY A 13 -2.53 -1.91 12.36
C GLY A 13 -2.41 -1.40 13.80
N PHE A 14 -3.46 -1.70 14.59
CA PHE A 14 -3.70 -1.27 15.97
C PHE A 14 -3.95 0.24 16.15
N ASP A 15 -5.16 0.68 15.80
CA ASP A 15 -5.81 1.83 16.43
C ASP A 15 -7.29 1.53 16.64
N SER A 16 -7.67 1.43 17.91
CA SER A 16 -9.00 1.10 18.42
C SER A 16 -10.01 2.26 18.28
N SER A 17 -9.83 3.11 17.27
CA SER A 17 -10.72 4.22 16.95
C SER A 17 -11.57 3.97 15.70
N LYS A 18 -11.36 2.84 15.00
CA LYS A 18 -12.02 2.55 13.71
C LYS A 18 -12.62 1.14 13.65
N THR A 19 -13.93 1.11 13.38
CA THR A 19 -14.79 -0.07 13.30
C THR A 19 -14.34 -1.16 12.32
N LYS A 20 -13.80 -0.80 11.15
CA LYS A 20 -13.34 -1.80 10.14
C LYS A 20 -11.98 -2.42 10.47
N ALA A 21 -11.07 -1.65 11.07
CA ALA A 21 -9.76 -2.15 11.48
C ALA A 21 -9.92 -3.10 12.68
N GLU A 22 -10.79 -2.75 13.62
CA GLU A 22 -11.14 -3.58 14.78
C GLU A 22 -11.65 -4.97 14.40
N GLU A 23 -12.52 -5.05 13.38
CA GLU A 23 -13.06 -6.33 12.89
C GLU A 23 -11.96 -7.24 12.30
N TYR A 24 -11.19 -6.76 11.31
CA TYR A 24 -10.13 -7.53 10.67
C TYR A 24 -9.05 -7.99 11.68
N TYR A 25 -8.66 -7.10 12.59
CA TYR A 25 -7.58 -7.39 13.53
C TYR A 25 -8.01 -8.09 14.82
N SER A 26 -9.32 -8.30 15.05
CA SER A 26 -9.83 -9.17 16.13
C SER A 26 -9.47 -10.65 15.92
N THR A 27 -9.16 -11.03 14.68
CA THR A 27 -8.68 -12.35 14.28
C THR A 27 -7.27 -12.64 14.81
N ASN A 28 -6.90 -13.92 14.91
CA ASN A 28 -5.56 -14.31 15.36
C ASN A 28 -4.45 -13.79 14.42
N GLU A 29 -4.68 -13.84 13.11
CA GLU A 29 -3.78 -13.27 12.10
C GLU A 29 -3.55 -11.77 12.31
N GLY A 30 -4.62 -11.09 12.71
CA GLY A 30 -4.58 -9.68 12.98
C GLY A 30 -3.73 -9.28 14.20
N LYS A 31 -3.91 -9.98 15.31
CA LYS A 31 -3.17 -9.74 16.56
C LYS A 31 -1.66 -9.96 16.40
N GLU A 32 -1.25 -10.95 15.63
CA GLU A 32 0.16 -11.18 15.34
C GLU A 32 0.79 -10.06 14.50
N ASN A 33 0.02 -9.40 13.65
CA ASN A 33 0.54 -8.36 12.74
C ASN A 33 0.89 -7.05 13.46
N GLY A 34 0.25 -6.72 14.59
CA GLY A 34 0.56 -5.49 15.34
C GLY A 34 2.02 -5.36 15.75
N GLY A 35 2.63 -6.43 16.29
CA GLY A 35 4.06 -6.45 16.61
C GLY A 35 4.97 -6.52 15.37
N LYS A 36 4.49 -7.10 14.27
CA LYS A 36 5.26 -7.20 13.01
C LYS A 36 5.44 -5.84 12.34
N ILE A 37 4.48 -4.92 12.45
CA ILE A 37 4.56 -3.58 11.81
C ILE A 37 5.62 -2.71 12.50
N ASP A 38 5.66 -2.68 13.83
CA ASP A 38 6.69 -1.92 14.56
C ASP A 38 8.08 -2.52 14.33
N CYS A 39 8.20 -3.86 14.27
CA CYS A 39 9.44 -4.51 13.86
C CYS A 39 9.85 -4.17 12.42
N PHE A 40 8.90 -4.07 11.48
CA PHE A 40 9.18 -3.68 10.10
C PHE A 40 9.66 -2.23 10.02
N TRP A 41 9.02 -1.31 10.75
CA TRP A 41 9.45 0.09 10.85
C TRP A 41 10.89 0.20 11.38
N TRP A 42 11.18 -0.50 12.47
CA TRP A 42 12.49 -0.44 13.12
C TRP A 42 13.59 -1.14 12.32
N ASN A 43 13.35 -2.38 11.88
CA ASN A 43 14.39 -3.26 11.34
C ASN A 43 14.47 -3.24 9.81
N THR A 44 13.36 -2.98 9.10
CA THR A 44 13.34 -3.02 7.63
C THR A 44 13.43 -1.61 7.05
N LEU A 45 12.64 -0.68 7.56
CA LEU A 45 12.72 0.73 7.14
C LEU A 45 13.88 1.47 7.83
N ILE A 46 14.57 0.82 8.79
CA ILE A 46 15.70 1.38 9.54
C ILE A 46 15.34 2.75 10.10
N ASN A 47 14.18 2.83 10.75
CA ASN A 47 13.71 4.05 11.37
C ASN A 47 13.50 3.82 12.88
N HIS A 48 14.28 4.54 13.68
CA HIS A 48 14.30 4.39 15.14
C HIS A 48 13.46 5.44 15.87
N SER A 49 12.62 6.19 15.14
CA SER A 49 11.65 7.10 15.73
C SER A 49 10.32 6.40 16.02
N SER A 50 9.43 7.08 16.74
CA SER A 50 8.05 6.59 16.90
C SER A 50 7.38 6.43 15.53
N ARG A 51 6.75 5.28 15.31
CA ARG A 51 6.03 4.98 14.07
C ARG A 51 4.86 5.97 13.89
N PRO A 52 4.71 6.62 12.72
CA PRO A 52 3.54 7.45 12.44
C PRO A 52 2.28 6.60 12.28
N TYR A 53 1.13 7.18 12.62
CA TYR A 53 -0.18 6.53 12.48
C TYR A 53 -0.51 6.17 11.02
N ASP A 54 -0.45 7.18 10.14
CA ASP A 54 -0.58 6.98 8.70
C ASP A 54 0.79 6.69 8.08
N LEU A 55 0.83 5.82 7.07
CA LEU A 55 2.04 5.54 6.31
C LEU A 55 2.40 6.76 5.46
N PRO A 56 3.55 7.44 5.70
CA PRO A 56 3.97 8.55 4.88
C PRO A 56 4.24 8.10 3.43
N ASN A 57 3.91 8.96 2.47
CA ASN A 57 4.03 8.65 1.04
C ASN A 57 5.49 8.29 0.63
N ASP A 58 6.48 8.97 1.21
CA ASP A 58 7.91 8.70 0.98
C ASP A 58 8.34 7.31 1.52
N GLN A 59 7.76 6.88 2.64
CA GLN A 59 8.01 5.54 3.19
C GLN A 59 7.30 4.47 2.37
N LEU A 60 6.08 4.73 1.90
CA LEU A 60 5.38 3.85 0.96
C LEU A 60 6.18 3.70 -0.34
N GLU A 61 6.67 4.81 -0.90
CA GLU A 61 7.54 4.81 -2.07
C GLU A 61 8.84 4.04 -1.83
N ARG A 62 9.46 4.19 -0.66
CA ARG A 62 10.63 3.41 -0.27
C ARG A 62 10.35 1.91 -0.22
N ILE A 63 9.17 1.48 0.20
CA ILE A 63 8.77 0.07 0.16
C ILE A 63 8.67 -0.40 -1.31
N ILE A 64 8.10 0.40 -2.21
CA ILE A 64 8.07 0.09 -3.65
C ILE A 64 9.50 -0.06 -4.18
N ASP A 65 10.42 0.82 -3.78
CA ASP A 65 11.83 0.74 -4.16
C ASP A 65 12.52 -0.53 -3.70
N MET A 66 12.29 -0.96 -2.46
CA MET A 66 12.83 -2.22 -1.97
C MET A 66 12.43 -3.41 -2.86
N HIS A 67 11.20 -3.40 -3.39
CA HIS A 67 10.72 -4.44 -4.30
C HIS A 67 11.32 -4.29 -5.71
N LEU A 68 11.40 -3.07 -6.23
CA LEU A 68 12.02 -2.79 -7.53
C LEU A 68 13.51 -3.15 -7.52
N TYR A 69 14.27 -2.85 -6.47
CA TYR A 69 15.68 -3.21 -6.37
C TYR A 69 15.94 -4.66 -5.92
N SER A 70 14.89 -5.43 -5.61
CA SER A 70 15.05 -6.85 -5.24
C SER A 70 15.58 -7.69 -6.41
N PRO A 71 16.29 -8.80 -6.15
CA PRO A 71 16.77 -9.70 -7.21
C PRO A 71 15.64 -10.50 -7.90
N SER A 72 14.37 -10.25 -7.56
CA SER A 72 13.22 -10.93 -8.15
C SER A 72 13.10 -10.56 -9.64
N ILE A 73 12.86 -11.57 -10.48
CA ILE A 73 12.63 -11.38 -11.93
C ILE A 73 11.39 -10.50 -12.16
N LEU A 74 10.35 -10.69 -11.34
CA LEU A 74 9.08 -10.00 -11.45
C LEU A 74 8.75 -9.27 -10.14
N ALA A 75 8.43 -7.98 -10.24
CA ALA A 75 7.84 -7.19 -9.16
C ALA A 75 6.39 -6.85 -9.54
N MET A 76 5.43 -7.19 -8.67
CA MET A 76 4.01 -6.91 -8.87
C MET A 76 3.48 -6.05 -7.74
N PHE A 77 2.77 -4.99 -8.09
CA PHE A 77 2.20 -4.04 -7.13
C PHE A 77 0.69 -3.96 -7.30
N PRO A 78 -0.09 -3.92 -6.20
CA PRO A 78 -1.47 -3.48 -6.25
C PRO A 78 -1.55 -2.04 -6.74
N TYR A 79 -2.58 -1.71 -7.51
CA TYR A 79 -2.84 -0.34 -7.96
C TYR A 79 -2.84 0.66 -6.79
N GLN A 80 -3.49 0.29 -5.68
CA GLN A 80 -3.69 1.16 -4.52
C GLN A 80 -2.36 1.62 -3.89
N ASP A 81 -1.37 0.72 -3.85
CA ASP A 81 -0.06 1.03 -3.32
C ASP A 81 0.76 1.86 -4.31
N LEU A 82 0.63 1.58 -5.60
CA LEU A 82 1.38 2.28 -6.62
C LEU A 82 0.95 3.75 -6.77
N VAL A 83 -0.35 4.04 -6.74
CA VAL A 83 -0.85 5.42 -6.88
C VAL A 83 -0.68 6.26 -5.61
N ALA A 84 -0.57 5.60 -4.45
CA ALA A 84 -0.41 6.26 -3.16
C ALA A 84 1.05 6.68 -2.86
N ILE A 85 2.01 6.49 -3.78
CA ILE A 85 3.40 6.97 -3.59
C ILE A 85 3.50 8.51 -3.61
N LEU A 86 2.51 9.20 -4.19
CA LEU A 86 2.38 10.66 -4.18
C LEU A 86 1.07 11.07 -3.49
N PRO A 87 1.00 12.26 -2.88
CA PRO A 87 -0.19 12.72 -2.16
C PRO A 87 -1.29 13.25 -3.11
N ASP A 88 -1.73 12.43 -4.07
CA ASP A 88 -2.81 12.75 -4.99
C ASP A 88 -4.11 12.04 -4.57
N LYS A 89 -4.96 12.76 -3.83
CA LYS A 89 -6.19 12.21 -3.24
C LYS A 89 -7.28 11.88 -4.28
N ASP A 90 -7.09 12.20 -5.55
CA ASP A 90 -8.07 11.87 -6.58
C ASP A 90 -7.97 10.41 -7.04
N VAL A 91 -6.80 9.77 -6.86
CA VAL A 91 -6.51 8.44 -7.40
C VAL A 91 -6.56 7.31 -6.37
N TYR A 92 -6.69 7.65 -5.09
CA TYR A 92 -6.85 6.67 -4.01
C TYR A 92 -7.87 7.17 -2.96
N HIS A 93 -8.46 6.25 -2.20
CA HIS A 93 -9.46 6.62 -1.19
C HIS A 93 -8.80 7.29 0.01
N ALA A 94 -9.50 8.28 0.58
CA ALA A 94 -9.03 8.99 1.78
C ALA A 94 -8.84 8.02 2.96
N ASN A 95 -9.74 7.05 3.11
CA ASN A 95 -9.63 6.00 4.10
C ASN A 95 -9.03 4.72 3.46
N PRO A 96 -7.83 4.28 3.88
CA PRO A 96 -7.19 3.08 3.33
C PRO A 96 -8.02 1.80 3.47
N TRP A 97 -8.89 1.71 4.47
CA TRP A 97 -9.74 0.54 4.70
C TRP A 97 -10.82 0.35 3.63
N ASP A 98 -11.17 1.41 2.90
CA ASP A 98 -12.13 1.34 1.79
C ASP A 98 -11.48 0.81 0.50
N GLU A 99 -10.17 0.56 0.53
CA GLU A 99 -9.39 0.07 -0.60
C GLU A 99 -9.21 -1.44 -0.63
N ILE A 100 -9.70 -2.14 0.41
CA ILE A 100 -9.65 -3.59 0.50
C ILE A 100 -10.55 -4.18 -0.59
N ILE A 101 -9.94 -5.00 -1.45
CA ILE A 101 -10.65 -5.65 -2.55
C ILE A 101 -11.48 -6.81 -2.03
N ASN A 102 -10.88 -7.65 -1.19
CA ASN A 102 -11.49 -8.85 -0.65
C ASN A 102 -11.09 -9.07 0.81
N ASP A 103 -12.06 -9.39 1.66
CA ASP A 103 -11.82 -9.92 3.00
C ASP A 103 -12.52 -11.29 3.10
N PRO A 104 -11.76 -12.36 3.32
CA PRO A 104 -12.25 -13.73 3.25
C PRO A 104 -13.11 -14.13 4.46
N SER A 105 -13.10 -13.33 5.54
CA SER A 105 -13.77 -13.66 6.79
C SER A 105 -15.28 -13.44 6.76
N ASN A 106 -15.76 -12.55 5.89
CA ASN A 106 -17.19 -12.28 5.75
C ASN A 106 -17.68 -12.74 4.36
N ARG A 107 -18.72 -13.57 4.39
CA ARG A 107 -19.19 -14.30 3.19
C ARG A 107 -20.15 -13.48 2.34
N GLN A 108 -20.66 -12.34 2.84
CA GLN A 108 -21.81 -11.67 2.25
C GLN A 108 -21.45 -10.53 1.31
N HIS A 109 -20.32 -9.84 1.46
CA HIS A 109 -20.01 -8.67 0.61
C HIS A 109 -18.51 -8.37 0.44
N TYR A 110 -17.86 -8.92 -0.59
CA TYR A 110 -16.49 -8.55 -0.99
C TYR A 110 -16.36 -8.57 -2.53
N TRP A 111 -15.40 -7.85 -3.13
CA TRP A 111 -15.30 -7.45 -4.56
C TRP A 111 -15.99 -6.15 -4.98
N ARG A 112 -16.15 -5.19 -4.06
CA ARG A 112 -16.77 -3.89 -4.37
C ARG A 112 -15.79 -2.73 -4.57
N TYR A 113 -14.49 -2.97 -4.38
CA TYR A 113 -13.50 -1.93 -4.63
C TYR A 113 -13.65 -1.37 -6.06
N ARG A 114 -13.62 -0.05 -6.16
CA ARG A 114 -13.57 0.71 -7.40
C ARG A 114 -12.50 1.79 -7.25
N MET A 115 -11.75 2.02 -8.32
CA MET A 115 -10.86 3.17 -8.39
C MET A 115 -11.68 4.44 -8.17
N PRO A 116 -11.20 5.40 -7.35
CA PRO A 116 -11.92 6.65 -7.13
C PRO A 116 -11.84 7.59 -8.35
N CYS A 117 -11.02 7.25 -9.35
CA CYS A 117 -10.90 7.97 -10.60
C CYS A 117 -11.21 7.08 -11.83
N THR A 118 -11.40 7.76 -12.97
CA THR A 118 -11.46 7.11 -14.29
C THR A 118 -10.05 6.82 -14.82
N VAL A 119 -9.96 5.99 -15.87
CA VAL A 119 -8.69 5.72 -16.56
C VAL A 119 -8.19 6.99 -17.25
N GLU A 120 -9.10 7.79 -17.81
CA GLU A 120 -8.80 9.07 -18.45
C GLU A 120 -8.17 10.04 -17.45
N THR A 121 -8.75 10.16 -16.26
CA THR A 121 -8.15 10.93 -15.16
C THR A 121 -6.75 10.42 -14.82
N LEU A 122 -6.56 9.10 -14.76
CA LEU A 122 -5.25 8.52 -14.42
C LEU A 122 -4.18 8.86 -15.47
N LEU A 123 -4.52 8.85 -16.76
CA LEU A 123 -3.63 9.23 -17.86
C LEU A 123 -3.18 10.70 -17.77
N THR A 124 -3.97 11.57 -17.12
CA THR A 124 -3.58 12.97 -16.91
C THR A 124 -2.59 13.17 -15.75
N LYS A 125 -2.34 12.16 -14.91
CA LYS A 125 -1.45 12.25 -13.75
C LYS A 125 0.03 12.11 -14.15
N ALA A 126 0.51 13.03 -14.98
CA ALA A 126 1.87 13.00 -15.55
C ALA A 126 2.97 12.90 -14.49
N THR A 127 2.83 13.59 -13.35
CA THR A 127 3.80 13.52 -12.24
C THR A 127 3.92 12.11 -11.68
N LEU A 128 2.78 11.43 -11.45
CA LEU A 128 2.75 10.06 -10.95
C LEU A 128 3.35 9.09 -11.97
N ILE A 129 2.95 9.21 -13.23
CA ILE A 129 3.44 8.38 -14.34
C ILE A 129 4.96 8.52 -14.47
N ASN A 130 5.47 9.75 -14.53
CA ASN A 130 6.90 10.02 -14.67
C ASN A 130 7.68 9.55 -13.44
N ARG A 131 7.12 9.69 -12.22
CA ARG A 131 7.74 9.19 -11.00
C ARG A 131 7.93 7.68 -11.07
N ILE A 132 6.86 6.94 -11.38
CA ILE A 132 6.89 5.47 -11.51
C ILE A 132 7.85 5.05 -12.62
N HIS A 133 7.77 5.68 -13.79
CA HIS A 133 8.65 5.38 -14.92
C HIS A 133 10.12 5.54 -14.53
N GLY A 134 10.49 6.66 -13.90
CA GLY A 134 11.84 6.89 -13.40
C GLY A 134 12.29 5.81 -12.43
N LYS A 135 11.43 5.37 -11.48
CA LYS A 135 11.80 4.27 -10.57
C LYS A 135 12.06 2.95 -11.31
N ILE A 136 11.25 2.63 -12.31
CA ILE A 136 11.42 1.42 -13.12
C ILE A 136 12.74 1.47 -13.90
N GLU A 137 13.06 2.63 -14.47
CA GLU A 137 14.32 2.88 -15.19
C GLU A 137 15.53 2.80 -14.24
N ASP A 138 15.50 3.54 -13.12
CA ASP A 138 16.56 3.57 -12.10
C ASP A 138 16.84 2.20 -11.46
N SER A 139 15.83 1.32 -11.42
CA SER A 139 15.97 -0.05 -10.90
C SER A 139 16.48 -1.05 -11.95
N GLY A 140 16.77 -0.61 -13.18
CA GLY A 140 17.26 -1.47 -14.26
C GLY A 140 16.19 -2.43 -14.81
N ARG A 141 14.91 -2.17 -14.52
CA ARG A 141 13.79 -3.01 -14.96
C ARG A 141 13.18 -2.58 -16.29
N LEU A 142 13.64 -1.45 -16.84
CA LEU A 142 13.37 -1.05 -18.21
C LEU A 142 14.49 -1.60 -19.11
N LYS A 143 14.13 -2.28 -20.20
CA LYS A 143 15.13 -2.69 -21.19
C LYS A 143 15.61 -1.46 -21.96
N ASN A 144 16.91 -1.17 -21.89
CA ASN A 144 17.57 -0.30 -22.85
C ASN A 144 17.78 -1.11 -24.14
N HIS A 145 17.01 -0.79 -25.17
CA HIS A 145 17.26 -1.26 -26.54
C HIS A 145 18.06 -0.21 -27.29
#